data_AF-A0A926VTT7-F1
#
_entry.id   AF-A0A926VTT7-F1
#
_cell.length_a   1.000
_cell.length_b   1.000
_cell.length_c   1.000
_cell.angle_alpha   90.00
_cell.angle_beta   90.00
_cell.angle_gamma   90.00
#
_symmetry.space_group_name_H-M   'P 1'
#
loop_
_entity.id
_entity.type
_entity.pdbx_description
1 polymer ?
#
loop_
_entity_poly.entity_id
_entity_poly.type
_entity_poly.pdbx_seq_one_letter_code
_entity_poly.pdbx_strand_id
1 'polypeptide(L)'
;MHEVSKPTIEQAQKHAQQSIEHSKKIQELAKSLETNDQIEPEEKERIKAFAETMHEHAQQFQDLVDRLTEDPSTELYSEAITEHIKVNEAHIKAIEEFQKIQQEA
;
A
#
# COMPACT_ATOMS: atom_id res chain seq x y z
N MET A 1 7.33 1.29 30.05
CA MET A 1 7.12 1.31 28.58
C MET A 1 6.60 -0.07 28.22
N HIS A 2 5.48 -0.17 27.50
CA HIS A 2 4.99 -1.47 27.04
C HIS A 2 5.70 -1.82 25.73
N GLU A 3 6.10 -3.07 25.59
CA GLU A 3 6.74 -3.58 24.37
C GLU A 3 5.75 -4.40 23.58
N VAL A 4 5.87 -4.33 22.26
CA VAL A 4 5.11 -5.15 21.33
C VAL A 4 5.70 -6.55 21.29
N SER A 5 4.85 -7.57 21.33
CA SER A 5 5.30 -8.96 21.37
C SER A 5 5.98 -9.37 20.07
N LYS A 6 6.98 -10.27 20.14
CA LYS A 6 7.66 -10.81 18.95
C LYS A 6 6.69 -11.38 17.90
N PRO A 7 5.66 -12.18 18.25
CA PRO A 7 4.68 -12.64 17.26
C PRO A 7 3.92 -11.51 16.56
N THR A 8 3.65 -10.41 17.26
CA THR A 8 3.00 -9.23 16.66
C THR A 8 3.93 -8.55 15.65
N ILE A 9 5.22 -8.43 15.96
CA ILE A 9 6.23 -7.87 15.05
C ILE A 9 6.37 -8.76 13.81
N GLU A 10 6.49 -10.08 13.98
CA GLU A 10 6.56 -11.03 12.86
C GLU A 10 5.32 -10.96 11.96
N GLN A 11 4.14 -10.79 12.53
CA GLN A 11 2.90 -10.61 11.77
C GLN A 11 2.89 -9.28 11.00
N ALA A 12 3.39 -8.20 11.61
CA ALA A 12 3.54 -6.92 10.94
C ALA A 12 4.53 -7.00 9.77
N GLN A 13 5.66 -7.73 9.93
CA GLN A 13 6.65 -7.96 8.87
C GLN A 13 6.02 -8.66 7.67
N LYS A 14 5.23 -9.70 7.95
CA LYS A 14 4.49 -10.41 6.90
C LYS A 14 3.52 -9.49 6.17
N HIS A 15 2.77 -8.66 6.88
CA HIS A 15 1.85 -7.70 6.26
C HIS A 15 2.59 -6.66 5.42
N ALA A 16 3.71 -6.12 5.89
CA ALA A 16 4.50 -5.14 5.14
C ALA A 16 5.01 -5.72 3.81
N GLN A 17 5.52 -6.96 3.83
CA GLN A 17 5.92 -7.67 2.60
C GLN A 17 4.74 -7.84 1.64
N GLN A 18 3.58 -8.24 2.15
CA GLN A 18 2.36 -8.37 1.34
C GLN A 18 1.91 -7.02 0.76
N SER A 19 2.01 -5.92 1.51
CA SER A 19 1.72 -4.56 1.03
C SER A 19 2.64 -4.15 -0.12
N ILE A 20 3.93 -4.49 -0.04
CA ILE A 20 4.90 -4.26 -1.13
C ILE A 20 4.54 -5.09 -2.37
N GLU A 21 4.20 -6.36 -2.21
CA GLU A 21 3.80 -7.21 -3.32
C GLU A 21 2.50 -6.73 -3.98
N HIS A 22 1.51 -6.33 -3.18
CA HIS A 22 0.25 -5.81 -3.68
C HIS A 22 0.42 -4.49 -4.41
N SER A 23 1.20 -3.55 -3.87
CA SER A 23 1.46 -2.27 -4.54
C SER A 23 2.14 -2.46 -5.89
N LYS A 24 3.10 -3.39 -6.01
CA LYS A 24 3.71 -3.75 -7.31
C LYS A 24 2.69 -4.27 -8.32
N LYS A 25 1.76 -5.14 -7.90
CA LYS A 25 0.68 -5.65 -8.77
C LYS A 25 -0.24 -4.53 -9.25
N ILE A 26 -0.56 -3.57 -8.39
CA ILE A 26 -1.36 -2.40 -8.77
C ILE A 26 -0.59 -1.51 -9.76
N GLN A 27 0.72 -1.33 -9.58
CA GLN A 27 1.56 -0.61 -10.56
C GLN A 27 1.63 -1.33 -11.92
N GLU A 28 1.73 -2.65 -11.93
CA GLU A 28 1.68 -3.45 -13.17
C GLU A 28 0.32 -3.30 -13.87
N LEU A 29 -0.77 -3.33 -13.09
CA LEU A 29 -2.11 -3.10 -13.61
C LEU A 29 -2.24 -1.69 -14.19
N ALA A 30 -1.77 -0.65 -13.49
CA ALA A 30 -1.74 0.72 -13.98
C ALA A 30 -1.01 0.84 -15.33
N LYS A 31 0.18 0.23 -15.45
CA LYS A 31 0.94 0.18 -16.71
C LYS A 31 0.18 -0.53 -17.83
N SER A 32 -0.52 -1.63 -17.51
CA SER A 32 -1.31 -2.35 -18.52
C SER A 32 -2.47 -1.53 -19.09
N LEU A 33 -2.96 -0.55 -18.32
CA LEU A 33 -4.02 0.36 -18.76
C LEU A 33 -3.51 1.52 -19.62
N GLU A 34 -2.21 1.84 -19.59
CA GLU A 34 -1.65 2.96 -20.35
C GLU A 34 -1.97 2.84 -21.85
N THR A 35 -1.98 1.61 -22.38
CA THR A 35 -2.26 1.29 -23.78
C THR A 35 -3.73 1.09 -24.12
N ASN A 36 -4.66 1.26 -23.16
CA ASN A 36 -6.09 1.09 -23.42
C ASN A 36 -6.72 2.41 -23.87
N ASP A 37 -7.04 2.55 -25.16
CA ASP A 37 -7.63 3.76 -25.73
C ASP A 37 -9.09 4.02 -25.30
N GLN A 38 -9.72 3.08 -24.61
CA GLN A 38 -11.08 3.22 -24.07
C GLN A 38 -11.13 3.89 -22.68
N ILE A 39 -9.97 4.17 -22.08
CA ILE A 39 -9.86 4.76 -20.74
C ILE A 39 -9.35 6.19 -20.90
N GLU A 40 -9.97 7.14 -20.20
CA GLU A 40 -9.58 8.54 -20.28
C GLU A 40 -8.17 8.74 -19.70
N PRO A 41 -7.32 9.61 -20.30
CA PRO A 41 -5.97 9.86 -19.81
C PRO A 41 -5.92 10.26 -18.32
N GLU A 42 -6.90 11.03 -17.85
CA GLU A 42 -6.97 11.44 -16.45
C GLU A 42 -7.21 10.27 -15.48
N GLU A 43 -8.00 9.27 -15.89
CA GLU A 43 -8.25 8.06 -15.09
C GLU A 43 -6.98 7.22 -14.97
N LYS A 44 -6.24 7.07 -16.07
CA LYS A 44 -4.94 6.38 -16.09
C LYS A 44 -3.94 7.02 -15.13
N GLU A 45 -3.84 8.34 -15.17
CA GLU A 45 -2.94 9.10 -14.28
C GLU A 45 -3.37 8.98 -12.81
N ARG A 46 -4.68 9.00 -12.50
CA ARG A 46 -5.17 8.79 -11.12
C ARG A 46 -4.81 7.40 -10.59
N ILE A 47 -5.03 6.35 -11.38
CA ILE A 47 -4.69 4.98 -11.00
C ILE A 47 -3.19 4.84 -10.74
N LYS A 48 -2.37 5.40 -11.62
CA LYS A 48 -0.91 5.42 -11.45
C LYS A 48 -0.49 6.15 -10.17
N ALA A 49 -1.06 7.32 -9.91
CA ALA A 49 -0.78 8.07 -8.69
C ALA A 49 -1.17 7.30 -7.42
N PHE A 50 -2.32 6.60 -7.41
CA PHE A 50 -2.70 5.74 -6.30
C PHE A 50 -1.76 4.55 -6.13
N ALA A 51 -1.31 3.94 -7.24
CA ALA A 51 -0.34 2.84 -7.22
C ALA A 51 1.00 3.27 -6.63
N GLU A 52 1.50 4.45 -7.00
CA GLU A 52 2.73 5.05 -6.47
C GLU A 52 2.60 5.39 -4.99
N THR A 53 1.51 6.05 -4.60
CA THR A 53 1.21 6.40 -3.19
C THR A 53 1.12 5.15 -2.32
N MET A 54 0.43 4.11 -2.80
CA MET A 54 0.34 2.82 -2.11
C MET A 54 1.72 2.19 -1.91
N HIS A 55 2.58 2.26 -2.92
CA HIS A 55 3.93 1.70 -2.84
C HIS A 55 4.82 2.45 -1.85
N GLU A 56 4.75 3.78 -1.83
CA GLU A 56 5.48 4.62 -0.89
C GLU A 56 5.11 4.28 0.56
N HIS A 57 3.81 4.23 0.88
CA HIS A 57 3.35 3.86 2.23
C HIS A 57 3.72 2.41 2.59
N ALA A 58 3.76 1.51 1.62
CA ALA A 58 4.16 0.12 1.86
C ALA A 58 5.67 0.02 2.20
N GLN A 59 6.51 0.85 1.56
CA GLN A 59 7.93 0.94 1.89
C GLN A 59 8.13 1.54 3.29
N GLN A 60 7.44 2.64 3.59
CA GLN A 60 7.51 3.26 4.92
C GLN A 60 7.02 2.31 6.02
N PHE A 61 5.94 1.55 5.76
CA PHE A 61 5.48 0.51 6.68
C PHE A 61 6.54 -0.58 6.90
N GLN A 62 7.16 -1.07 5.82
CA GLN A 62 8.25 -2.06 5.92
C GLN A 62 9.42 -1.54 6.75
N ASP A 63 9.88 -0.31 6.48
CA ASP A 63 11.01 0.31 7.20
C ASP A 63 10.71 0.46 8.70
N LEU A 64 9.50 0.91 9.06
CA LEU A 64 9.08 1.05 10.47
C LEU A 64 8.98 -0.30 11.16
N VAL A 65 8.48 -1.31 10.45
CA VAL A 65 8.35 -2.66 10.99
C VAL A 65 9.69 -3.36 11.17
N ASP A 66 10.64 -3.16 10.26
CA ASP A 66 11.99 -3.71 10.43
C ASP A 66 12.70 -3.09 11.63
N ARG A 67 12.49 -1.79 11.88
CA ARG A 67 12.99 -1.09 13.08
C ARG A 67 12.38 -1.63 14.38
N LEU A 68 11.18 -2.22 14.37
CA LEU A 68 10.59 -2.83 15.58
C LEU A 68 11.41 -4.01 16.12
N THR A 69 12.28 -4.61 15.31
CA THR A 69 13.18 -5.68 15.78
C THR A 69 14.27 -5.15 16.73
N GLU A 70 14.62 -3.87 16.61
CA GLU A 70 15.60 -3.18 17.44
C GLU A 70 14.93 -2.33 18.54
N ASP A 71 13.76 -1.74 18.23
CA ASP A 71 12.95 -0.94 19.14
C ASP A 71 11.49 -1.43 19.16
N PRO A 72 11.11 -2.38 20.03
CA PRO A 72 9.75 -2.93 20.07
C PRO A 72 8.75 -2.00 20.79
N SER A 73 8.94 -0.67 20.72
CA SER A 73 8.06 0.29 21.39
C SER A 73 6.67 0.35 20.77
N THR A 74 5.66 0.59 21.61
CA THR A 74 4.29 0.80 21.15
C THR A 74 4.12 2.06 20.30
N GLU A 75 5.01 3.04 20.46
CA GLU A 75 5.03 4.28 19.67
C GLU A 75 5.42 3.99 18.21
N LEU A 76 6.58 3.34 18.01
CA LEU A 76 7.02 2.91 16.68
C LEU A 76 6.00 1.96 16.02
N TYR A 77 5.38 1.09 16.80
CA TYR A 77 4.33 0.21 16.28
C TYR A 77 3.09 1.00 15.84
N SER A 78 2.70 2.04 16.58
CA SER A 78 1.57 2.90 16.20
C SER A 78 1.84 3.67 14.91
N GLU A 79 3.09 4.14 14.72
CA GLU A 79 3.52 4.72 13.44
C GLU A 79 3.44 3.69 12.31
N ALA A 80 3.95 2.48 12.52
CA ALA A 80 3.88 1.40 11.52
C ALA A 80 2.44 1.09 11.12
N ILE A 81 1.53 0.99 12.10
CA ILE A 81 0.09 0.77 11.82
C ILE A 81 -0.53 1.94 11.08
N THR A 82 -0.11 3.18 11.35
CA THR A 82 -0.57 4.36 10.61
C THR A 82 -0.20 4.27 9.13
N GLU A 83 1.03 3.88 8.81
CA GLU A 83 1.45 3.68 7.41
C GLU A 83 0.69 2.52 6.76
N HIS A 84 0.45 1.42 7.49
CA HIS A 84 -0.36 0.32 6.98
C HIS A 84 -1.82 0.74 6.67
N ILE A 85 -2.41 1.62 7.48
CA ILE A 85 -3.74 2.20 7.19
C ILE A 85 -3.69 2.99 5.89
N LYS A 86 -2.67 3.84 5.69
CA LYS A 86 -2.52 4.63 4.46
C LYS A 86 -2.33 3.75 3.21
N VAL A 87 -1.60 2.64 3.32
CA VAL A 87 -1.52 1.63 2.23
C VAL A 87 -2.93 1.16 1.85
N ASN A 88 -3.75 0.81 2.84
CA ASN A 88 -5.09 0.29 2.59
C ASN A 88 -6.01 1.37 2.01
N GLU A 89 -5.93 2.61 2.48
CA GLU A 89 -6.69 3.73 1.91
C GLU A 89 -6.31 4.00 0.44
N ALA A 90 -5.02 3.97 0.11
CA ALA A 90 -4.55 4.12 -1.27
C ALA A 90 -5.03 2.95 -2.16
N HIS A 91 -5.00 1.72 -1.62
CA HIS A 91 -5.49 0.54 -2.33
C HIS A 91 -6.99 0.61 -2.60
N ILE A 92 -7.80 1.02 -1.62
CA ILE A 92 -9.25 1.22 -1.78
C ILE A 92 -9.52 2.24 -2.89
N LYS A 93 -8.86 3.40 -2.86
CA LYS A 93 -9.00 4.43 -3.90
C LYS A 93 -8.63 3.93 -5.29
N ALA A 94 -7.55 3.15 -5.40
CA ALA A 94 -7.17 2.52 -6.67
C ALA A 94 -8.29 1.60 -7.18
N ILE A 95 -8.82 0.72 -6.33
CA ILE A 95 -9.92 -0.21 -6.68
C ILE A 95 -11.18 0.55 -7.09
N GLU A 96 -11.57 1.57 -6.34
CA GLU A 96 -12.74 2.41 -6.67
C GLU A 96 -12.60 3.03 -8.05
N GLU A 97 -11.41 3.50 -8.42
CA GLU A 97 -11.15 4.04 -9.74
C GLU A 97 -11.21 2.96 -10.84
N PHE A 98 -10.64 1.78 -10.60
CA PHE A 98 -10.79 0.65 -11.53
C PHE A 98 -12.25 0.22 -11.74
N GLN A 99 -13.06 0.25 -10.68
CA GLN A 99 -14.47 -0.12 -10.77
C GLN A 99 -15.28 0.87 -11.61
N LYS A 100 -14.96 2.18 -11.57
CA LYS A 100 -15.61 3.17 -12.44
C LYS A 100 -15.32 2.87 -13.91
N ILE A 101 -14.05 2.63 -14.24
CA ILE A 101 -13.63 2.27 -15.60
C ILE A 101 -14.39 1.04 -16.11
N GLN A 102 -14.55 0.00 -15.29
CA GLN A 102 -15.29 -1.22 -15.70
C GLN A 102 -16.79 -1.02 -15.89
N GLN A 103 -17.39 0.00 -15.25
CA GLN A 103 -18.82 0.31 -15.40
C GLN A 103 -19.08 1.21 -16.61
N GLU A 104 -18.07 1.94 -17.07
CA GLU A 104 -18.16 2.88 -18.19
C GLU A 104 -17.70 2.28 -19.54
N ALA A 105 -16.94 1.17 -19.51
CA ALA A 105 -16.51 0.38 -20.68
C ALA A 105 -17.56 -0.65 -21.16
#